data_AF-A0A2K1J3V7-F1
#
_entry.id   AF-A0A2K1J3V7-F1
#
_cell.length_a   1.000
_cell.length_b   1.000
_cell.length_c   1.000
_cell.angle_alpha   90.00
_cell.angle_beta   90.00
_cell.angle_gamma   90.00
#
_symmetry.space_group_name_H-M   'P 1'
#
loop_
_entity.id
_entity.type
_entity.pdbx_description
1 polymer ?
#
loop_
_entity_poly.entity_id
_entity_poly.type
_entity_poly.pdbx_seq_one_letter_code
_entity_poly.pdbx_strand_id
1 'polypeptide(L)'
;MDFAKSTVARISFEGLKPEDGLSNQRVEIIVFLAAMFILPFVLLKLMRRPKLKLPPSPPAYPIIGHLHLLGKLPHHSIANIAKTYGEIYSLRLGSVPAIVVTTPEMAKEFLLTHDKIWASRTVRDVSGYYLSYNHTGIAFAPFTPVWRNLRKICTSELFTQKRMEASQGVRDVEMQCMIRSILNDANQRRLIDLKLEVNALTANVVTRMVLNKRFMRCVDSTAEEESRAQQFKEIMKDHFTLQGIFMIGDYIPWLRPLDLGGKEKRMKALRKRLDAFLNEILDDHEVKRAKGPIAEEDQDMIDVLLNEMHQQDPNEPHKMDLNNIKSTILNMFAGGTDTATITIEWAMSELLRNPPIMAKLKAELDALIGQDRRVRETDVPNLPYLQAITKETFRLHPAGPLLVPHESTHDCEVAGYRIPAGTRLFVNIYAIGRSSKAWDRPLEFDPERFMTGPDASVDTKGKHYRLLPFGTGRRGCPGMSLGLLLVQFTLAALVHALDWSLPPGMDPEDVDMTEACGLKVPREHALSLNAKPRAAAQFY
;
A
#
# COMPACT_ATOMS: atom_id res chain seq x y z
N MET A 1 16.21 28.81 -61.44
CA MET A 1 15.07 29.69 -61.12
C MET A 1 14.62 29.32 -59.71
N ASP A 2 14.88 30.10 -58.67
CA ASP A 2 15.58 31.40 -58.67
C ASP A 2 16.49 31.65 -57.45
N PHE A 3 17.19 32.78 -57.54
CA PHE A 3 18.32 33.29 -56.77
C PHE A 3 18.48 32.96 -55.28
N ALA A 4 19.75 32.82 -54.90
CA ALA A 4 20.28 32.99 -53.55
C ALA A 4 21.22 34.21 -53.47
N LYS A 5 21.67 34.55 -52.24
CA LYS A 5 22.52 35.70 -51.82
C LYS A 5 21.76 37.04 -51.62
N SER A 6 22.21 38.00 -50.80
CA SER A 6 23.02 38.08 -49.55
C SER A 6 23.08 39.58 -49.12
N THR A 7 23.62 40.11 -47.99
CA THR A 7 24.22 39.62 -46.73
C THR A 7 24.14 40.75 -45.65
N VAL A 8 24.67 40.54 -44.43
CA VAL A 8 24.68 41.50 -43.27
C VAL A 8 23.28 41.63 -42.59
N ALA A 9 23.12 41.74 -41.26
CA ALA A 9 24.05 42.08 -40.20
C ALA A 9 24.16 41.06 -39.04
N ARG A 10 25.40 40.88 -38.55
CA ARG A 10 25.64 40.61 -37.12
C ARG A 10 25.43 41.92 -36.37
N ILE A 11 24.65 41.91 -35.29
CA ILE A 11 24.79 42.88 -34.21
C ILE A 11 25.62 42.22 -33.11
N SER A 12 26.61 42.93 -32.59
CA SER A 12 27.56 42.43 -31.59
C SER A 12 26.90 42.29 -30.21
N PHE A 13 27.18 41.18 -29.52
CA PHE A 13 26.95 41.04 -28.08
C PHE A 13 28.04 41.80 -27.31
N GLU A 14 28.00 43.13 -27.36
CA GLU A 14 28.93 43.98 -26.60
C GLU A 14 28.29 45.32 -26.29
N GLY A 15 28.38 45.77 -25.02
CA GLY A 15 27.99 47.12 -24.63
C GLY A 15 26.54 47.33 -24.16
N LEU A 16 26.07 46.59 -23.14
CA LEU A 16 25.11 47.12 -22.15
C LEU A 16 25.26 46.37 -20.83
N LYS A 17 25.79 47.05 -19.79
CA LYS A 17 25.81 46.55 -18.41
C LYS A 17 24.44 46.80 -17.77
N PRO A 18 23.92 45.91 -16.91
CA PRO A 18 22.64 46.13 -16.24
C PRO A 18 22.77 47.11 -15.06
N GLU A 19 22.51 48.40 -15.28
CA GLU A 19 22.31 49.39 -14.21
C GLU A 19 20.90 49.29 -13.60
N ASP A 20 20.46 48.08 -13.25
CA ASP A 20 19.06 47.76 -12.92
C ASP A 20 18.83 47.24 -11.49
N GLY A 21 19.70 47.62 -10.55
CA GLY A 21 19.50 47.33 -9.12
C GLY A 21 18.18 47.88 -8.55
N LEU A 22 17.65 48.95 -9.15
CA LEU A 22 16.36 49.57 -8.82
C LEU A 22 15.14 48.73 -9.24
N SER A 23 15.29 47.79 -10.18
CA SER A 23 14.21 46.93 -10.65
C SER A 23 13.82 45.90 -9.57
N ASN A 24 14.80 45.14 -9.07
CA ASN A 24 14.57 44.11 -8.06
C ASN A 24 14.06 44.71 -6.73
N GLN A 25 14.62 45.83 -6.27
CA GLN A 25 14.14 46.51 -5.05
C GLN A 25 12.66 46.89 -5.13
N ARG A 26 12.14 47.30 -6.29
CA ARG A 26 10.70 47.60 -6.46
C ARG A 26 9.85 46.34 -6.33
N VAL A 27 10.29 45.20 -6.87
CA VAL A 27 9.60 43.91 -6.71
C VAL A 27 9.61 43.47 -5.25
N GLU A 28 10.75 43.56 -4.57
CA GLU A 28 10.89 43.22 -3.14
C GLU A 28 9.99 44.09 -2.26
N ILE A 29 9.95 45.42 -2.49
CA ILE A 29 9.06 46.34 -1.78
C ILE A 29 7.59 46.01 -2.04
N ILE A 30 7.19 45.72 -3.28
CA ILE A 30 5.81 45.35 -3.62
C ILE A 30 5.41 44.04 -2.93
N VAL A 31 6.29 43.03 -2.93
CA VAL A 31 6.05 41.74 -2.24
C VAL A 31 5.97 41.94 -0.73
N PHE A 32 6.85 42.76 -0.13
CA PHE A 32 6.84 43.08 1.29
C PHE A 32 5.56 43.81 1.71
N LEU A 33 5.14 44.84 0.96
CA LEU A 33 3.90 45.57 1.21
C LEU A 33 2.67 44.67 1.03
N ALA A 34 2.62 43.85 -0.03
CA ALA A 34 1.54 42.89 -0.25
C ALA A 34 1.46 41.88 0.90
N ALA A 35 2.59 41.34 1.36
CA ALA A 35 2.64 40.47 2.54
C ALA A 35 2.15 41.21 3.80
N MET A 36 2.60 42.45 4.04
CA MET A 36 2.23 43.25 5.21
C MET A 36 0.73 43.57 5.28
N PHE A 37 0.04 43.72 4.15
CA PHE A 37 -1.43 43.92 4.13
C PHE A 37 -2.24 42.62 4.07
N ILE A 38 -1.76 41.59 3.36
CA ILE A 38 -2.50 40.31 3.20
C ILE A 38 -2.34 39.42 4.43
N LEU A 39 -1.14 39.34 5.03
CA LEU A 39 -0.85 38.45 6.15
C LEU A 39 -1.73 38.73 7.38
N PRO A 40 -1.97 39.98 7.83
CA PRO A 40 -2.88 40.25 8.94
C PRO A 40 -4.32 39.82 8.65
N PHE A 41 -4.80 39.98 7.41
CA PHE A 41 -6.16 39.59 7.04
C PHE A 41 -6.31 38.06 6.93
N VAL A 42 -5.28 37.37 6.44
CA VAL A 42 -5.19 35.90 6.45
C VAL A 42 -5.11 35.36 7.88
N LEU A 43 -4.31 35.99 8.76
CA LEU A 43 -4.24 35.64 10.19
C LEU A 43 -5.58 35.87 10.90
N LEU A 44 -6.24 37.02 10.69
CA LEU A 44 -7.59 37.29 11.20
C LEU A 44 -8.61 36.25 10.72
N LYS A 45 -8.55 35.83 9.45
CA LYS A 45 -9.43 34.79 8.91
C LYS A 45 -9.09 33.37 9.42
N LEU A 46 -7.83 33.11 9.76
CA LEU A 46 -7.39 31.88 10.44
C LEU A 46 -7.83 31.85 11.92
N MET A 47 -7.85 33.00 12.59
CA MET A 47 -8.27 33.15 13.99
C MET A 47 -9.80 33.18 14.16
N ARG A 48 -10.55 33.81 13.22
CA ARG A 48 -12.03 33.89 13.23
C ARG A 48 -12.73 32.59 12.80
N ARG A 49 -12.21 31.42 13.21
CA ARG A 49 -12.95 30.15 13.07
C ARG A 49 -13.99 30.03 14.19
N PRO A 50 -15.17 29.43 13.93
CA PRO A 50 -16.13 29.15 14.99
C PRO A 50 -15.51 28.22 16.04
N LYS A 51 -15.85 28.42 17.31
CA LYS A 51 -15.43 27.55 18.43
C LYS A 51 -16.18 26.21 18.39
N LEU A 52 -15.93 25.42 17.34
CA LEU A 52 -16.32 24.02 17.30
C LEU A 52 -15.59 23.26 18.40
N LYS A 53 -16.30 22.37 19.09
CA LYS A 53 -15.73 21.42 20.05
C LYS A 53 -15.01 20.32 19.27
N LEU A 54 -13.86 20.65 18.68
CA LEU A 54 -12.97 19.73 17.98
C LEU A 54 -12.17 18.88 18.98
N PRO A 55 -11.65 17.71 18.58
CA PRO A 55 -10.67 16.97 19.39
C PRO A 55 -9.43 17.83 19.68
N PRO A 56 -8.71 17.58 20.80
CA PRO A 56 -7.47 18.29 21.16
C PRO A 56 -6.50 18.41 19.99
N SER A 57 -5.72 19.49 19.91
CA SER A 57 -4.80 19.72 18.79
C SER A 57 -3.48 20.31 19.29
N PRO A 58 -2.32 19.88 18.76
CA PRO A 58 -1.05 20.56 19.00
C PRO A 58 -1.04 21.99 18.41
N PRO A 59 0.02 22.78 18.68
CA PRO A 59 0.20 24.09 18.06
C PRO A 59 0.34 24.01 16.54
N ALA A 60 -0.55 24.71 15.82
CA ALA A 60 -0.59 24.71 14.36
C ALA A 60 0.04 25.97 13.76
N TYR A 61 1.11 25.83 12.96
CA TYR A 61 1.70 26.99 12.27
C TYR A 61 0.76 27.56 11.19
N PRO A 62 0.80 28.88 10.92
CA PRO A 62 0.10 29.47 9.78
C PRO A 62 0.44 28.76 8.47
N ILE A 63 -0.51 28.71 7.53
CA ILE A 63 -0.42 28.06 6.21
C ILE A 63 -0.18 26.54 6.27
N ILE A 64 0.96 26.06 6.78
CA ILE A 64 1.35 24.64 6.74
C ILE A 64 0.66 23.77 7.81
N GLY A 65 0.13 24.40 8.88
CA GLY A 65 -0.46 23.71 10.01
C GLY A 65 0.55 22.80 10.71
N HIS A 66 0.26 21.50 10.69
CA HIS A 66 0.97 20.44 11.40
C HIS A 66 1.90 19.60 10.52
N LEU A 67 2.08 19.96 9.24
CA LEU A 67 3.00 19.24 8.33
C LEU A 67 4.43 19.14 8.91
N HIS A 68 4.84 20.14 9.70
CA HIS A 68 6.14 20.17 10.37
C HIS A 68 6.33 19.10 11.45
N LEU A 69 5.27 18.45 11.92
CA LEU A 69 5.33 17.40 12.94
C LEU A 69 5.53 15.98 12.39
N LEU A 70 5.40 15.77 11.07
CA LEU A 70 5.30 14.41 10.51
C LEU A 70 6.64 13.65 10.41
N GLY A 71 7.80 14.33 10.40
CA GLY A 71 9.13 13.68 10.39
C GLY A 71 9.40 12.77 9.17
N LYS A 72 10.38 11.86 9.29
CA LYS A 72 10.63 10.80 8.27
C LYS A 72 9.55 9.71 8.31
N LEU A 73 9.05 9.35 9.49
CA LEU A 73 8.09 8.25 9.70
C LEU A 73 6.79 8.79 10.34
N PRO A 74 5.79 9.18 9.52
CA PRO A 74 4.59 9.85 10.01
C PRO A 74 3.83 9.08 11.10
N HIS A 75 3.77 7.75 11.02
CA HIS A 75 3.09 6.91 12.02
C HIS A 75 3.76 6.92 13.39
N HIS A 76 5.10 7.01 13.46
CA HIS A 76 5.83 7.21 14.72
C HIS A 76 5.56 8.59 15.32
N SER A 77 5.67 9.66 14.52
CA SER A 77 5.38 11.02 14.97
C SER A 77 3.95 11.15 15.49
N ILE A 78 2.99 10.59 14.74
CA ILE A 78 1.57 10.54 15.10
C ILE A 78 1.34 9.70 16.36
N ALA A 79 2.02 8.56 16.53
CA ALA A 79 1.94 7.75 17.75
C ALA A 79 2.53 8.49 18.97
N ASN A 80 3.58 9.30 18.78
CA ASN A 80 4.16 10.11 19.85
C ASN A 80 3.27 11.30 20.24
N ILE A 81 2.59 11.98 19.31
CA ILE A 81 1.62 13.04 19.62
C ILE A 81 0.47 12.49 20.49
N ALA A 82 0.03 11.26 20.25
CA ALA A 82 -1.03 10.62 21.03
C ALA A 82 -0.69 10.48 22.53
N LYS A 83 0.59 10.40 22.90
CA LYS A 83 1.03 10.33 24.31
C LYS A 83 0.69 11.61 25.09
N THR A 84 0.58 12.75 24.40
CA THR A 84 0.29 14.06 25.01
C THR A 84 -1.16 14.50 24.79
N TYR A 85 -1.74 14.22 23.62
CA TYR A 85 -3.08 14.69 23.23
C TYR A 85 -4.18 13.62 23.38
N GLY A 86 -3.82 12.39 23.74
CA GLY A 86 -4.74 11.30 24.02
C GLY A 86 -5.15 10.48 22.78
N GLU A 87 -6.25 9.76 22.96
CA GLU A 87 -6.69 8.65 22.08
C GLU A 87 -7.36 9.11 20.78
N ILE A 88 -7.83 10.35 20.76
CA ILE A 88 -8.38 11.06 19.61
C ILE A 88 -7.87 12.51 19.65
N TYR A 89 -7.29 12.97 18.55
CA TYR A 89 -6.82 14.34 18.41
C TYR A 89 -6.91 14.83 16.96
N SER A 90 -6.94 16.15 16.77
CA SER A 90 -7.09 16.79 15.47
C SER A 90 -5.76 17.36 14.97
N LEU A 91 -5.57 17.24 13.65
CA LEU A 91 -4.45 17.79 12.89
C LEU A 91 -4.96 18.66 11.74
N ARG A 92 -4.02 19.34 11.09
CA ARG A 92 -4.28 20.25 9.96
C ARG A 92 -3.09 20.16 9.02
N LEU A 93 -3.24 19.45 7.92
CA LEU A 93 -2.17 19.22 6.96
C LEU A 93 -2.29 20.28 5.85
N GLY A 94 -1.55 21.39 6.01
CA GLY A 94 -1.78 22.59 5.20
C GLY A 94 -3.17 23.19 5.43
N SER A 95 -4.02 23.13 4.40
CA SER A 95 -5.45 23.47 4.48
C SER A 95 -6.36 22.30 4.88
N VAL A 96 -5.89 21.05 4.81
CA VAL A 96 -6.73 19.85 4.98
C VAL A 96 -6.94 19.54 6.47
N PRO A 97 -8.19 19.52 6.99
CA PRO A 97 -8.46 19.06 8.34
C PRO A 97 -8.29 17.54 8.45
N ALA A 98 -7.72 17.08 9.57
CA ALA A 98 -7.51 15.67 9.83
C ALA A 98 -7.80 15.31 11.30
N ILE A 99 -8.15 14.05 11.54
CA ILE A 99 -8.28 13.44 12.87
C ILE A 99 -7.47 12.15 12.88
N VAL A 100 -6.86 11.88 14.03
CA VAL A 100 -6.15 10.64 14.32
C VAL A 100 -6.88 9.94 15.46
N VAL A 101 -7.06 8.63 15.33
CA VAL A 101 -7.47 7.75 16.44
C VAL A 101 -6.40 6.70 16.71
N THR A 102 -6.15 6.39 17.98
CA THR A 102 -5.03 5.51 18.41
C THR A 102 -5.43 4.40 19.38
N THR A 103 -6.73 4.22 19.68
CA THR A 103 -7.24 3.12 20.52
C THR A 103 -8.32 2.30 19.81
N PRO A 104 -8.52 1.02 20.20
CA PRO A 104 -9.58 0.15 19.66
C PRO A 104 -10.97 0.77 19.74
N GLU A 105 -11.26 1.49 20.83
CA GLU A 105 -12.54 2.11 21.14
C GLU A 105 -12.85 3.23 20.14
N MET A 106 -11.89 4.12 19.90
CA MET A 106 -12.01 5.19 18.91
C MET A 106 -11.99 4.64 17.47
N ALA A 107 -11.21 3.59 17.19
CA ALA A 107 -11.27 2.90 15.89
C ALA A 107 -12.66 2.31 15.61
N LYS A 108 -13.29 1.68 16.62
CA LYS A 108 -14.66 1.16 16.55
C LYS A 108 -15.69 2.27 16.33
N GLU A 109 -15.58 3.37 17.07
CA GLU A 109 -16.56 4.44 17.01
C GLU A 109 -16.64 5.12 15.63
N PHE A 110 -15.51 5.25 14.93
CA PHE A 110 -15.47 5.81 13.57
C PHE A 110 -15.75 4.77 12.47
N LEU A 111 -15.22 3.55 12.60
CA LEU A 111 -15.30 2.53 11.53
C LEU A 111 -16.53 1.61 11.62
N LEU A 112 -17.27 1.62 12.74
CA LEU A 112 -18.49 0.84 12.95
C LEU A 112 -19.70 1.72 13.29
N THR A 113 -19.64 2.51 14.38
CA THR A 113 -20.80 3.31 14.83
C THR A 113 -21.18 4.38 13.81
N HIS A 114 -20.17 5.07 13.26
CA HIS A 114 -20.35 6.15 12.27
C HIS A 114 -19.97 5.74 10.84
N ASP A 115 -19.99 4.44 10.53
CA ASP A 115 -19.34 3.88 9.35
C ASP A 115 -19.80 4.52 8.02
N LYS A 116 -21.09 4.84 7.87
CA LYS A 116 -21.68 5.49 6.69
C LYS A 116 -21.04 6.84 6.37
N ILE A 117 -20.72 7.63 7.39
CA ILE A 117 -20.18 8.99 7.24
C ILE A 117 -18.71 8.91 6.80
N TRP A 118 -17.96 7.99 7.41
CA TRP A 118 -16.53 7.75 7.19
C TRP A 118 -16.21 6.75 6.07
N ALA A 119 -17.22 6.22 5.36
CA ALA A 119 -17.03 5.25 4.29
C ALA A 119 -16.38 5.81 3.01
N SER A 120 -16.10 7.12 2.93
CA SER A 120 -15.50 7.74 1.75
C SER A 120 -13.97 7.85 1.81
N ARG A 121 -13.39 8.31 0.70
CA ARG A 121 -11.96 8.54 0.46
C ARG A 121 -11.78 9.96 -0.08
N THR A 122 -10.54 10.45 0.01
CA THR A 122 -10.14 11.73 -0.60
C THR A 122 -10.23 11.66 -2.14
N VAL A 123 -10.65 12.77 -2.73
CA VAL A 123 -10.67 13.03 -4.19
C VAL A 123 -9.89 14.32 -4.55
N ARG A 124 -8.92 14.69 -3.70
CA ARG A 124 -8.17 15.95 -3.79
C ARG A 124 -6.70 15.76 -4.17
N ASP A 125 -6.22 14.53 -4.04
CA ASP A 125 -4.83 14.12 -4.24
C ASP A 125 -4.49 13.92 -5.72
N VAL A 126 -3.38 14.50 -6.15
CA VAL A 126 -2.96 14.50 -7.56
C VAL A 126 -2.60 13.09 -8.05
N SER A 127 -2.10 12.22 -7.16
CA SER A 127 -1.81 10.83 -7.49
C SER A 127 -3.07 10.01 -7.76
N GLY A 128 -4.13 10.14 -6.95
CA GLY A 128 -5.41 9.46 -7.19
C GLY A 128 -6.10 9.92 -8.49
N TYR A 129 -5.92 11.19 -8.88
CA TYR A 129 -6.41 11.70 -10.15
C TYR A 129 -5.70 11.07 -11.35
N TYR A 130 -4.36 11.19 -11.43
CA TYR A 130 -3.62 10.71 -12.60
C TYR A 130 -3.44 9.19 -12.61
N LEU A 131 -3.10 8.58 -11.48
CA LEU A 131 -2.66 7.18 -11.38
C LEU A 131 -3.76 6.21 -10.95
N SER A 132 -4.78 6.66 -10.22
CA SER A 132 -5.99 5.88 -9.88
C SER A 132 -7.23 6.34 -10.66
N TYR A 133 -6.99 6.85 -11.88
CA TYR A 133 -7.99 7.17 -12.90
C TYR A 133 -9.16 8.01 -12.39
N ASN A 134 -8.89 9.21 -11.89
CA ASN A 134 -9.89 10.08 -11.25
C ASN A 134 -10.59 9.40 -10.06
N HIS A 135 -9.83 8.70 -9.23
CA HIS A 135 -10.32 8.00 -8.02
C HIS A 135 -11.48 7.04 -8.33
N THR A 136 -11.35 6.18 -9.35
CA THR A 136 -12.44 5.29 -9.82
C THR A 136 -12.34 3.85 -9.32
N GLY A 137 -11.15 3.36 -8.95
CA GLY A 137 -10.94 1.98 -8.51
C GLY A 137 -11.21 1.71 -7.02
N ILE A 138 -11.32 0.42 -6.69
CA ILE A 138 -11.84 -0.07 -5.41
C ILE A 138 -11.20 0.50 -4.11
N ALA A 139 -9.90 0.84 -4.10
CA ALA A 139 -9.21 1.26 -2.87
C ALA A 139 -9.45 2.74 -2.51
N PHE A 140 -9.33 3.63 -3.50
CA PHE A 140 -9.26 5.08 -3.33
C PHE A 140 -10.52 5.85 -3.76
N ALA A 141 -11.50 5.18 -4.38
CA ALA A 141 -12.71 5.87 -4.83
C ALA A 141 -13.61 6.35 -3.66
N PRO A 142 -14.34 7.48 -3.83
CA PRO A 142 -15.34 7.94 -2.88
C PRO A 142 -16.51 6.95 -2.73
N PHE A 143 -17.34 7.12 -1.69
CA PHE A 143 -18.46 6.21 -1.45
C PHE A 143 -19.66 6.49 -2.38
N THR A 144 -19.64 5.91 -3.58
CA THR A 144 -20.63 6.12 -4.64
C THR A 144 -21.44 4.85 -4.95
N PRO A 145 -22.54 4.93 -5.74
CA PRO A 145 -23.21 3.75 -6.29
C PRO A 145 -22.26 2.87 -7.12
N VAL A 146 -21.47 3.46 -8.04
CA VAL A 146 -20.45 2.75 -8.84
C VAL A 146 -19.49 1.97 -7.94
N TRP A 147 -18.94 2.61 -6.90
CA TRP A 147 -18.01 1.97 -5.98
C TRP A 147 -18.67 0.85 -5.17
N ARG A 148 -19.95 0.98 -4.80
CA ARG A 148 -20.70 -0.10 -4.14
C ARG A 148 -20.90 -1.31 -5.06
N ASN A 149 -21.17 -1.10 -6.35
CA ASN A 149 -21.28 -2.21 -7.30
C ASN A 149 -19.91 -2.89 -7.52
N LEU A 150 -18.87 -2.11 -7.81
CA LEU A 150 -17.49 -2.59 -7.90
C LEU A 150 -17.05 -3.36 -6.63
N ARG A 151 -17.48 -2.91 -5.44
CA ARG A 151 -17.22 -3.62 -4.18
C ARG A 151 -17.97 -4.94 -4.08
N LYS A 152 -19.24 -5.00 -4.52
CA LYS A 152 -20.01 -6.25 -4.62
C LYS A 152 -19.24 -7.24 -5.50
N ILE A 153 -18.92 -6.85 -6.75
CA ILE A 153 -18.19 -7.66 -7.74
C ILE A 153 -16.88 -8.22 -7.15
N CYS A 154 -16.08 -7.37 -6.49
CA CYS A 154 -14.85 -7.84 -5.83
C CYS A 154 -15.12 -8.96 -4.80
N THR A 155 -16.22 -8.90 -4.06
CA THR A 155 -16.55 -9.88 -3.01
C THR A 155 -17.37 -11.08 -3.49
N SER A 156 -18.16 -10.96 -4.55
CA SER A 156 -19.03 -12.03 -5.05
C SER A 156 -18.45 -12.77 -6.27
N GLU A 157 -17.57 -12.14 -7.06
CA GLU A 157 -17.01 -12.75 -8.28
C GLU A 157 -15.49 -12.94 -8.24
N LEU A 158 -14.72 -12.00 -7.65
CA LEU A 158 -13.24 -12.00 -7.74
C LEU A 158 -12.53 -12.72 -6.57
N PHE A 159 -12.92 -12.43 -5.32
CA PHE A 159 -12.28 -12.98 -4.10
C PHE A 159 -13.11 -14.08 -3.43
N THR A 160 -13.84 -14.86 -4.22
CA THR A 160 -14.59 -16.02 -3.70
C THR A 160 -13.67 -17.19 -3.35
N GLN A 161 -14.17 -18.10 -2.52
CA GLN A 161 -13.49 -19.38 -2.26
C GLN A 161 -13.24 -20.16 -3.56
N LYS A 162 -14.21 -20.20 -4.48
CA LYS A 162 -14.07 -20.86 -5.79
C LYS A 162 -12.94 -20.28 -6.64
N ARG A 163 -12.81 -18.95 -6.75
CA ARG A 163 -11.67 -18.31 -7.44
C ARG A 163 -10.35 -18.56 -6.73
N MET A 164 -10.34 -18.59 -5.40
CA MET A 164 -9.16 -18.93 -4.61
C MET A 164 -8.69 -20.38 -4.88
N GLU A 165 -9.61 -21.34 -4.93
CA GLU A 165 -9.35 -22.75 -5.22
C GLU A 165 -8.88 -22.95 -6.66
N ALA A 166 -9.57 -22.38 -7.67
CA ALA A 166 -9.16 -22.43 -9.07
C ALA A 166 -7.73 -21.89 -9.30
N SER A 167 -7.35 -20.84 -8.57
CA SER A 167 -5.99 -20.24 -8.64
C SER A 167 -4.94 -20.93 -7.75
N GLN A 168 -5.25 -22.05 -7.09
CA GLN A 168 -4.28 -22.80 -6.28
C GLN A 168 -3.08 -23.28 -7.10
N GLY A 169 -3.30 -23.81 -8.31
CA GLY A 169 -2.23 -24.28 -9.19
C GLY A 169 -1.25 -23.18 -9.61
N VAL A 170 -1.69 -21.92 -9.65
CA VAL A 170 -0.80 -20.76 -9.87
C VAL A 170 0.14 -20.60 -8.68
N ARG A 171 -0.42 -20.47 -7.46
CA ARG A 171 0.35 -20.24 -6.22
C ARG A 171 1.33 -21.37 -5.93
N ASP A 172 0.92 -22.60 -6.17
CA ASP A 172 1.74 -23.80 -5.99
C ASP A 172 2.97 -23.83 -6.92
N VAL A 173 2.81 -23.43 -8.19
CA VAL A 173 3.91 -23.33 -9.16
C VAL A 173 4.85 -22.17 -8.85
N GLU A 174 4.33 -20.98 -8.52
CA GLU A 174 5.18 -19.85 -8.17
C GLU A 174 5.99 -20.11 -6.87
N MET A 175 5.40 -20.83 -5.90
CA MET A 175 6.09 -21.24 -4.67
C MET A 175 7.28 -22.15 -4.95
N GLN A 176 7.11 -23.17 -5.82
CA GLN A 176 8.19 -24.03 -6.27
C GLN A 176 9.30 -23.21 -6.97
N CYS A 177 8.94 -22.29 -7.87
CA CYS A 177 9.91 -21.45 -8.55
C CYS A 177 10.74 -20.57 -7.60
N MET A 178 10.13 -19.97 -6.58
CA MET A 178 10.85 -19.20 -5.56
C MET A 178 11.82 -20.08 -4.76
N ILE A 179 11.37 -21.25 -4.25
CA ILE A 179 12.25 -22.15 -3.48
C ILE A 179 13.40 -22.67 -4.35
N ARG A 180 13.17 -23.00 -5.63
CA ARG A 180 14.23 -23.37 -6.58
C ARG A 180 15.21 -22.22 -6.85
N SER A 181 14.75 -20.98 -6.94
CA SER A 181 15.61 -19.80 -7.10
C SER A 181 16.55 -19.64 -5.89
N ILE A 182 15.98 -19.66 -4.68
CA ILE A 182 16.72 -19.60 -3.41
C ILE A 182 17.74 -20.75 -3.29
N LEU A 183 17.36 -21.97 -3.66
CA LEU A 183 18.26 -23.14 -3.65
C LEU A 183 19.42 -22.99 -4.66
N ASN A 184 19.16 -22.45 -5.85
CA ASN A 184 20.19 -22.21 -6.86
C ASN A 184 21.22 -21.17 -6.41
N ASP A 185 20.78 -20.12 -5.71
CA ASP A 185 21.66 -19.09 -5.14
C ASP A 185 22.44 -19.61 -3.92
N ALA A 186 21.79 -20.37 -3.03
CA ALA A 186 22.43 -21.06 -1.91
C ALA A 186 23.54 -22.03 -2.36
N ASN A 187 23.27 -22.85 -3.39
CA ASN A 187 24.25 -23.76 -3.99
C ASN A 187 25.46 -23.00 -4.58
N GLN A 188 25.23 -21.80 -5.10
CA GLN A 188 26.27 -20.90 -5.63
C GLN A 188 26.89 -19.99 -4.54
N ARG A 189 26.53 -20.19 -3.27
CA ARG A 189 26.99 -19.42 -2.10
C ARG A 189 26.73 -17.92 -2.21
N ARG A 190 25.66 -17.52 -2.91
CA ARG A 190 25.17 -16.12 -2.91
C ARG A 190 24.35 -15.87 -1.65
N LEU A 191 24.42 -14.63 -1.16
CA LEU A 191 23.44 -14.12 -0.20
C LEU A 191 22.10 -13.91 -0.93
N ILE A 192 21.03 -14.42 -0.34
CA ILE A 192 19.67 -14.35 -0.86
C ILE A 192 19.03 -13.06 -0.35
N ASP A 193 18.63 -12.17 -1.26
CA ASP A 193 17.70 -11.08 -0.96
C ASP A 193 16.29 -11.66 -0.87
N LEU A 194 15.83 -11.94 0.36
CA LEU A 194 14.49 -12.52 0.59
C LEU A 194 13.38 -11.61 0.05
N LYS A 195 13.57 -10.28 0.11
CA LYS A 195 12.58 -9.30 -0.31
C LYS A 195 12.38 -9.39 -1.83
N LEU A 196 13.46 -9.56 -2.59
CA LEU A 196 13.42 -9.75 -4.04
C LEU A 196 12.69 -11.05 -4.42
N GLU A 197 13.03 -12.17 -3.78
CA GLU A 197 12.42 -13.48 -4.04
C GLU A 197 10.92 -13.52 -3.69
N VAL A 198 10.53 -13.01 -2.52
CA VAL A 198 9.12 -12.96 -2.12
C VAL A 198 8.33 -11.92 -2.95
N ASN A 199 8.97 -10.84 -3.41
CA ASN A 199 8.34 -9.92 -4.36
C ASN A 199 8.11 -10.58 -5.72
N ALA A 200 9.04 -11.41 -6.20
CA ALA A 200 8.87 -12.18 -7.44
C ALA A 200 7.70 -13.17 -7.34
N LEU A 201 7.62 -13.95 -6.26
CA LEU A 201 6.50 -14.84 -5.94
C LEU A 201 5.16 -14.09 -5.92
N THR A 202 5.04 -13.06 -5.07
CA THR A 202 3.76 -12.37 -4.86
C THR A 202 3.34 -11.59 -6.11
N ALA A 203 4.28 -11.00 -6.86
CA ALA A 203 3.97 -10.33 -8.12
C ALA A 203 3.46 -11.32 -9.17
N ASN A 204 4.11 -12.47 -9.38
CA ASN A 204 3.66 -13.46 -10.37
C ASN A 204 2.29 -14.06 -10.00
N VAL A 205 2.03 -14.33 -8.72
CA VAL A 205 0.70 -14.79 -8.28
C VAL A 205 -0.37 -13.75 -8.67
N VAL A 206 -0.14 -12.47 -8.34
CA VAL A 206 -1.12 -11.42 -8.64
C VAL A 206 -1.25 -11.19 -10.14
N THR A 207 -0.18 -11.20 -10.95
CA THR A 207 -0.29 -11.01 -12.41
C THR A 207 -0.97 -12.19 -13.10
N ARG A 208 -0.75 -13.42 -12.65
CA ARG A 208 -1.42 -14.60 -13.21
C ARG A 208 -2.89 -14.66 -12.78
N MET A 209 -3.24 -14.24 -11.57
CA MET A 209 -4.64 -14.12 -11.14
C MET A 209 -5.39 -12.95 -11.79
N VAL A 210 -4.71 -11.85 -12.13
CA VAL A 210 -5.35 -10.63 -12.66
C VAL A 210 -5.33 -10.52 -14.19
N LEU A 211 -4.32 -11.08 -14.87
CA LEU A 211 -4.07 -10.91 -16.32
C LEU A 211 -3.80 -12.21 -17.10
N ASN A 212 -3.83 -13.35 -16.41
CA ASN A 212 -3.34 -14.66 -16.89
C ASN A 212 -1.95 -14.60 -17.56
N LYS A 213 -1.08 -13.69 -17.09
CA LYS A 213 0.27 -13.42 -17.63
C LYS A 213 1.31 -13.38 -16.51
N ARG A 214 2.54 -13.79 -16.81
CA ARG A 214 3.68 -13.88 -15.88
C ARG A 214 4.69 -12.79 -16.23
N PHE A 215 5.19 -12.03 -15.24
CA PHE A 215 6.09 -10.89 -15.49
C PHE A 215 7.32 -10.84 -14.55
N MET A 216 7.54 -11.87 -13.74
CA MET A 216 8.79 -12.12 -13.01
C MET A 216 9.43 -13.43 -13.48
N ARG A 217 10.76 -13.46 -13.48
CA ARG A 217 11.60 -14.41 -14.22
C ARG A 217 11.38 -15.85 -13.76
N CYS A 218 11.18 -16.76 -14.71
CA CYS A 218 11.42 -18.20 -14.52
C CYS A 218 12.71 -18.60 -15.26
N VAL A 219 13.21 -19.80 -15.04
CA VAL A 219 14.43 -20.30 -15.72
C VAL A 219 14.23 -20.40 -17.24
N ASP A 220 12.98 -20.52 -17.69
CA ASP A 220 12.56 -20.95 -19.02
C ASP A 220 11.88 -19.84 -19.86
N SER A 221 11.98 -18.57 -19.44
CA SER A 221 11.33 -17.43 -20.12
C SER A 221 11.98 -17.07 -21.47
N THR A 222 11.17 -16.68 -22.46
CA THR A 222 11.66 -16.19 -23.75
C THR A 222 12.06 -14.70 -23.70
N ALA A 223 12.91 -14.26 -24.62
CA ALA A 223 13.40 -12.88 -24.66
C ALA A 223 12.30 -11.82 -24.90
N GLU A 224 11.19 -12.17 -25.56
CA GLU A 224 10.05 -11.25 -25.71
C GLU A 224 9.27 -11.11 -24.38
N GLU A 225 9.05 -12.23 -23.68
CA GLU A 225 8.44 -12.23 -22.35
C GLU A 225 9.31 -11.48 -21.35
N GLU A 226 10.64 -11.64 -21.38
CA GLU A 226 11.56 -10.88 -20.53
C GLU A 226 11.51 -9.37 -20.81
N SER A 227 11.36 -8.96 -22.07
CA SER A 227 11.19 -7.56 -22.47
C SER A 227 9.88 -6.95 -21.95
N ARG A 228 8.75 -7.65 -22.17
CA ARG A 228 7.43 -7.25 -21.62
C ARG A 228 7.41 -7.26 -20.08
N ALA A 229 8.07 -8.24 -19.47
CA ALA A 229 8.29 -8.32 -18.02
C ALA A 229 9.06 -7.10 -17.49
N GLN A 230 10.15 -6.71 -18.13
CA GLN A 230 10.94 -5.55 -17.73
C GLN A 230 10.14 -4.24 -17.87
N GLN A 231 9.43 -4.07 -18.99
CA GLN A 231 8.56 -2.90 -19.20
C GLN A 231 7.47 -2.78 -18.11
N PHE A 232 6.82 -3.89 -17.74
CA PHE A 232 5.84 -3.93 -16.65
C PHE A 232 6.45 -3.55 -15.30
N LYS A 233 7.61 -4.13 -14.93
CA LYS A 233 8.32 -3.82 -13.68
C LYS A 233 8.63 -2.33 -13.57
N GLU A 234 9.11 -1.71 -14.63
CA GLU A 234 9.44 -0.27 -14.64
C GLU A 234 8.18 0.60 -14.48
N ILE A 235 7.11 0.30 -15.21
CA ILE A 235 5.83 1.03 -15.12
C ILE A 235 5.26 0.91 -13.70
N MET A 236 5.26 -0.28 -13.11
CA MET A 236 4.72 -0.51 -11.76
C MET A 236 5.61 0.09 -10.66
N LYS A 237 6.94 0.07 -10.82
CA LYS A 237 7.89 0.73 -9.92
C LYS A 237 7.70 2.25 -9.92
N ASP A 238 7.58 2.87 -11.10
CA ASP A 238 7.23 4.30 -11.20
C ASP A 238 5.85 4.58 -10.59
N HIS A 239 4.86 3.69 -10.81
CA HIS A 239 3.50 3.81 -10.29
C HIS A 239 3.46 3.81 -8.76
N PHE A 240 3.99 2.79 -8.08
CA PHE A 240 3.99 2.74 -6.62
C PHE A 240 4.80 3.90 -6.01
N THR A 241 5.94 4.26 -6.62
CA THR A 241 6.79 5.38 -6.20
C THR A 241 6.04 6.72 -6.25
N LEU A 242 5.31 6.99 -7.32
CA LEU A 242 4.56 8.24 -7.49
C LEU A 242 3.18 8.21 -6.79
N GLN A 243 2.56 7.04 -6.62
CA GLN A 243 1.28 6.93 -5.92
C GLN A 243 1.40 7.31 -4.43
N GLY A 244 2.49 6.88 -3.78
CA GLY A 244 2.77 7.15 -2.37
C GLY A 244 3.53 8.46 -2.07
N ILE A 245 3.88 9.28 -3.07
CA ILE A 245 4.76 10.43 -2.86
C ILE A 245 4.06 11.61 -2.20
N PHE A 246 4.73 12.29 -1.26
CA PHE A 246 4.21 13.54 -0.68
C PHE A 246 4.15 14.66 -1.73
N MET A 247 2.94 15.17 -1.97
CA MET A 247 2.62 16.28 -2.87
C MET A 247 2.17 17.51 -2.07
N ILE A 248 2.96 18.59 -2.05
CA ILE A 248 2.61 19.80 -1.28
C ILE A 248 1.32 20.46 -1.79
N GLY A 249 1.01 20.33 -3.09
CA GLY A 249 -0.20 20.86 -3.72
C GLY A 249 -1.50 20.25 -3.19
N ASP A 250 -1.48 18.99 -2.74
CA ASP A 250 -2.64 18.31 -2.14
C ASP A 250 -3.04 18.93 -0.79
N TYR A 251 -2.07 19.55 -0.11
CA TYR A 251 -2.21 20.16 1.21
C TYR A 251 -2.30 21.69 1.14
N ILE A 252 -1.66 22.31 0.15
CA ILE A 252 -1.61 23.77 -0.04
C ILE A 252 -1.90 24.07 -1.53
N PRO A 253 -3.18 24.14 -1.93
CA PRO A 253 -3.57 24.12 -3.35
C PRO A 253 -2.96 25.22 -4.23
N TRP A 254 -2.70 26.41 -3.66
CA TRP A 254 -2.07 27.51 -4.42
C TRP A 254 -0.58 27.29 -4.75
N LEU A 255 0.08 26.29 -4.13
CA LEU A 255 1.43 25.87 -4.50
C LEU A 255 1.44 24.79 -5.59
N ARG A 256 0.28 24.20 -5.93
CA ARG A 256 0.17 23.15 -6.96
C ARG A 256 0.70 23.58 -8.34
N PRO A 257 0.46 24.80 -8.86
CA PRO A 257 0.98 25.23 -10.17
C PRO A 257 2.51 25.26 -10.28
N LEU A 258 3.23 25.24 -9.15
CA LEU A 258 4.70 25.25 -9.13
C LEU A 258 5.32 23.86 -9.40
N ASP A 259 4.54 22.79 -9.31
CA ASP A 259 4.97 21.38 -9.41
C ASP A 259 6.37 21.10 -8.82
N LEU A 260 6.54 21.38 -7.52
CA LEU A 260 7.86 21.31 -6.86
C LEU A 260 8.47 19.90 -6.95
N GLY A 261 9.50 19.77 -7.79
CA GLY A 261 10.16 18.49 -8.11
C GLY A 261 9.64 17.79 -9.37
N GLY A 262 8.79 18.44 -10.18
CA GLY A 262 8.29 17.91 -11.46
C GLY A 262 7.40 16.66 -11.30
N LYS A 263 6.75 16.50 -10.16
CA LYS A 263 6.06 15.27 -9.75
C LYS A 263 4.74 15.08 -10.51
N GLU A 264 3.93 16.13 -10.65
CA GLU A 264 2.71 16.09 -11.45
C GLU A 264 3.03 15.90 -12.95
N LYS A 265 4.12 16.51 -13.45
CA LYS A 265 4.64 16.26 -14.80
C LYS A 265 5.04 14.78 -14.99
N ARG A 266 5.71 14.16 -14.01
CA ARG A 266 6.03 12.72 -14.02
C ARG A 266 4.77 11.85 -13.98
N MET A 267 3.78 12.17 -13.15
CA MET A 267 2.50 11.45 -13.10
C MET A 267 1.73 11.52 -14.43
N LYS A 268 1.71 12.69 -15.09
CA LYS A 268 1.12 12.88 -16.43
C LYS A 268 1.83 12.03 -17.50
N ALA A 269 3.16 11.93 -17.45
CA ALA A 269 3.92 11.08 -18.36
C ALA A 269 3.69 9.59 -18.10
N LEU A 270 3.69 9.17 -16.82
CA LEU A 270 3.41 7.79 -16.44
C LEU A 270 1.99 7.35 -16.82
N ARG A 271 0.98 8.21 -16.65
CA ARG A 271 -0.40 7.92 -17.05
C ARG A 271 -0.49 7.55 -18.54
N LYS A 272 0.29 8.18 -19.43
CA LYS A 272 0.34 7.78 -20.85
C LYS A 272 0.93 6.38 -21.05
N ARG A 273 1.97 6.00 -20.29
CA ARG A 273 2.55 4.64 -20.32
C ARG A 273 1.56 3.60 -19.78
N LEU A 274 0.88 3.91 -18.67
CA LEU A 274 -0.16 3.06 -18.08
C LEU A 274 -1.35 2.87 -19.03
N ASP A 275 -1.81 3.93 -19.71
CA ASP A 275 -2.91 3.80 -20.67
C ASP A 275 -2.56 3.00 -21.91
N ALA A 276 -1.33 3.11 -22.44
CA ALA A 276 -0.88 2.25 -23.54
C ALA A 276 -0.83 0.78 -23.12
N PHE A 277 -0.16 0.48 -22.01
CA PHE A 277 0.02 -0.89 -21.49
C PHE A 277 -1.31 -1.55 -21.07
N LEU A 278 -2.20 -0.80 -20.41
CA LEU A 278 -3.50 -1.35 -20.00
C LEU A 278 -4.52 -1.40 -21.14
N ASN A 279 -4.40 -0.58 -22.19
CA ASN A 279 -5.20 -0.77 -23.42
C ASN A 279 -4.80 -2.07 -24.11
N GLU A 280 -3.51 -2.29 -24.40
CA GLU A 280 -2.99 -3.51 -25.02
C GLU A 280 -3.51 -4.78 -24.32
N ILE A 281 -3.52 -4.76 -22.97
CA ILE A 281 -4.10 -5.82 -22.15
C ILE A 281 -5.62 -5.94 -22.30
N LEU A 282 -6.39 -4.85 -22.27
CA LEU A 282 -7.86 -4.92 -22.37
C LEU A 282 -8.31 -5.34 -23.77
N ASP A 283 -7.61 -4.88 -24.81
CA ASP A 283 -7.85 -5.22 -26.21
C ASP A 283 -7.60 -6.73 -26.45
N ASP A 284 -6.54 -7.31 -25.86
CA ASP A 284 -6.31 -8.77 -25.84
C ASP A 284 -7.53 -9.55 -25.29
N HIS A 285 -8.15 -9.07 -24.20
CA HIS A 285 -9.27 -9.76 -23.55
C HIS A 285 -10.58 -9.61 -24.32
N GLU A 286 -10.87 -8.43 -24.88
CA GLU A 286 -12.03 -8.25 -25.77
C GLU A 286 -11.88 -9.09 -27.06
N VAL A 287 -10.66 -9.24 -27.60
CA VAL A 287 -10.37 -10.12 -28.75
C VAL A 287 -10.48 -11.61 -28.41
N LYS A 288 -10.19 -12.04 -27.16
CA LYS A 288 -10.54 -13.40 -26.69
C LYS A 288 -12.06 -13.55 -26.63
N ARG A 289 -12.73 -12.65 -25.91
CA ARG A 289 -14.17 -12.66 -25.61
C ARG A 289 -15.05 -12.60 -26.87
N ALA A 290 -14.61 -11.89 -27.91
CA ALA A 290 -15.28 -11.86 -29.22
C ALA A 290 -15.30 -13.22 -29.96
N LYS A 291 -14.49 -14.21 -29.54
CA LYS A 291 -14.45 -15.56 -30.14
C LYS A 291 -15.45 -16.52 -29.49
N GLY A 292 -16.02 -16.18 -28.33
CA GLY A 292 -16.98 -17.00 -27.60
C GLY A 292 -16.87 -16.87 -26.08
N PRO A 293 -17.74 -17.56 -25.32
CA PRO A 293 -17.66 -17.59 -23.87
C PRO A 293 -16.40 -18.33 -23.40
N ILE A 294 -15.65 -17.71 -22.49
CA ILE A 294 -14.49 -18.31 -21.80
C ILE A 294 -15.01 -19.15 -20.63
N ALA A 295 -14.51 -20.37 -20.46
CA ALA A 295 -14.88 -21.25 -19.35
C ALA A 295 -14.58 -20.59 -18.00
N GLU A 296 -15.39 -20.85 -16.97
CA GLU A 296 -15.28 -20.11 -15.70
C GLU A 296 -13.92 -20.35 -15.02
N GLU A 297 -13.35 -21.56 -15.13
CA GLU A 297 -11.99 -21.88 -14.66
C GLU A 297 -10.86 -21.13 -15.39
N ASP A 298 -11.03 -20.76 -16.66
CA ASP A 298 -10.01 -20.10 -17.49
C ASP A 298 -10.03 -18.56 -17.37
N GLN A 299 -11.14 -17.98 -16.86
CA GLN A 299 -11.33 -16.55 -16.70
C GLN A 299 -10.44 -15.95 -15.60
N ASP A 300 -9.74 -14.86 -15.92
CA ASP A 300 -9.06 -14.02 -14.93
C ASP A 300 -9.93 -12.86 -14.41
N MET A 301 -9.37 -12.01 -13.55
CA MET A 301 -10.12 -10.87 -12.99
C MET A 301 -10.49 -9.79 -14.04
N ILE A 302 -9.81 -9.70 -15.18
CA ILE A 302 -10.21 -8.80 -16.28
C ILE A 302 -11.40 -9.39 -17.02
N ASP A 303 -11.39 -10.68 -17.36
CA ASP A 303 -12.51 -11.32 -18.04
C ASP A 303 -13.82 -11.14 -17.24
N VAL A 304 -13.76 -11.32 -15.92
CA VAL A 304 -14.90 -11.09 -15.02
C VAL A 304 -15.32 -9.62 -14.98
N LEU A 305 -14.37 -8.68 -14.83
CA LEU A 305 -14.69 -7.24 -14.76
C LEU A 305 -15.27 -6.70 -16.08
N LEU A 306 -14.80 -7.19 -17.23
CA LEU A 306 -15.38 -6.88 -18.53
C LEU A 306 -16.78 -7.48 -18.67
N ASN A 307 -16.97 -8.75 -18.31
CA ASN A 307 -18.28 -9.40 -18.39
C ASN A 307 -19.33 -8.70 -17.51
N GLU A 308 -18.98 -8.26 -16.30
CA GLU A 308 -19.84 -7.45 -15.44
C GLU A 308 -20.16 -6.09 -16.08
N MET A 309 -19.16 -5.37 -16.62
CA MET A 309 -19.35 -4.07 -17.28
C MET A 309 -20.31 -4.14 -18.48
N HIS A 310 -20.18 -5.19 -19.29
CA HIS A 310 -21.01 -5.40 -20.49
C HIS A 310 -22.42 -5.95 -20.18
N GLN A 311 -22.66 -6.48 -18.98
CA GLN A 311 -23.98 -6.96 -18.54
C GLN A 311 -24.82 -5.87 -17.86
N GLN A 312 -24.27 -4.67 -17.60
CA GLN A 312 -25.04 -3.57 -17.02
C GLN A 312 -26.09 -3.04 -17.99
N ASP A 313 -27.25 -2.66 -17.46
CA ASP A 313 -28.29 -1.94 -18.22
C ASP A 313 -27.69 -0.65 -18.81
N PRO A 314 -27.75 -0.44 -20.14
CA PRO A 314 -27.29 0.80 -20.78
C PRO A 314 -27.87 2.07 -20.17
N ASN A 315 -29.06 1.98 -19.57
CA ASN A 315 -29.82 3.04 -18.92
C ASN A 315 -29.47 3.25 -17.43
N GLU A 316 -28.64 2.39 -16.81
CA GLU A 316 -28.27 2.55 -15.39
C GLU A 316 -27.48 3.87 -15.19
N PRO A 317 -27.94 4.81 -14.34
CA PRO A 317 -27.36 6.16 -14.25
C PRO A 317 -25.94 6.19 -13.67
N HIS A 318 -25.43 5.07 -13.16
CA HIS A 318 -24.14 4.96 -12.48
C HIS A 318 -23.40 3.65 -12.84
N LYS A 319 -23.26 3.38 -14.15
CA LYS A 319 -22.50 2.23 -14.64
C LYS A 319 -20.98 2.35 -14.45
N MET A 320 -20.32 1.19 -14.47
CA MET A 320 -18.86 1.02 -14.47
C MET A 320 -18.29 1.32 -15.87
N ASP A 321 -17.04 1.77 -15.94
CA ASP A 321 -16.33 1.99 -17.20
C ASP A 321 -14.91 1.37 -17.19
N LEU A 322 -14.21 1.48 -18.33
CA LEU A 322 -12.83 1.02 -18.47
C LEU A 322 -11.87 1.74 -17.50
N ASN A 323 -12.17 2.95 -17.01
CA ASN A 323 -11.35 3.63 -16.00
C ASN A 323 -11.49 2.96 -14.62
N ASN A 324 -12.70 2.57 -14.22
CA ASN A 324 -12.92 1.73 -13.03
C ASN A 324 -12.13 0.42 -13.13
N ILE A 325 -12.17 -0.26 -14.28
CA ILE A 325 -11.45 -1.52 -14.50
C ILE A 325 -9.93 -1.30 -14.39
N LYS A 326 -9.36 -0.35 -15.16
CA LYS A 326 -7.93 0.02 -15.11
C LYS A 326 -7.45 0.37 -13.71
N SER A 327 -8.19 1.22 -12.98
CA SER A 327 -7.81 1.55 -11.61
C SER A 327 -7.98 0.38 -10.64
N THR A 328 -8.87 -0.57 -10.92
CA THR A 328 -9.07 -1.76 -10.09
C THR A 328 -7.92 -2.74 -10.28
N ILE A 329 -7.49 -3.00 -11.52
CA ILE A 329 -6.27 -3.77 -11.86
C ILE A 329 -5.06 -3.23 -11.09
N LEU A 330 -4.79 -1.91 -11.19
CA LEU A 330 -3.67 -1.28 -10.49
C LEU A 330 -3.79 -1.35 -8.96
N ASN A 331 -5.00 -1.26 -8.41
CA ASN A 331 -5.24 -1.46 -6.98
C ASN A 331 -4.99 -2.91 -6.53
N MET A 332 -5.24 -3.92 -7.37
CA MET A 332 -4.92 -5.31 -7.05
C MET A 332 -3.41 -5.54 -7.02
N PHE A 333 -2.65 -4.97 -7.96
CA PHE A 333 -1.18 -4.99 -7.90
C PHE A 333 -0.62 -4.26 -6.67
N ALA A 334 -1.08 -3.03 -6.43
CA ALA A 334 -0.64 -2.24 -5.28
C ALA A 334 -0.99 -2.91 -3.94
N GLY A 335 -2.17 -3.54 -3.86
CA GLY A 335 -2.66 -4.22 -2.66
C GLY A 335 -2.02 -5.59 -2.42
N GLY A 336 -1.97 -6.45 -3.44
CA GLY A 336 -1.59 -7.86 -3.29
C GLY A 336 -0.09 -8.11 -3.16
N THR A 337 0.74 -7.40 -3.92
CA THR A 337 2.18 -7.70 -4.03
C THR A 337 2.96 -7.24 -2.79
N ASP A 338 3.10 -5.92 -2.61
CA ASP A 338 4.00 -5.37 -1.59
C ASP A 338 3.55 -5.69 -0.17
N THR A 339 2.24 -5.76 0.11
CA THR A 339 1.76 -5.95 1.49
C THR A 339 2.08 -7.36 2.03
N ALA A 340 1.94 -8.38 1.18
CA ALA A 340 2.39 -9.73 1.48
C ALA A 340 3.92 -9.77 1.58
N THR A 341 4.65 -9.21 0.60
CA THR A 341 6.13 -9.12 0.61
C THR A 341 6.65 -8.54 1.93
N ILE A 342 6.15 -7.38 2.33
CA ILE A 342 6.54 -6.67 3.55
C ILE A 342 6.23 -7.49 4.80
N THR A 343 5.05 -8.11 4.88
CA THR A 343 4.66 -8.91 6.05
C THR A 343 5.56 -10.15 6.19
N ILE A 344 5.90 -10.82 5.08
CA ILE A 344 6.78 -12.00 5.08
C ILE A 344 8.22 -11.60 5.43
N GLU A 345 8.73 -10.47 4.91
CA GLU A 345 10.06 -9.95 5.27
C GLU A 345 10.17 -9.63 6.76
N TRP A 346 9.18 -8.95 7.34
CA TRP A 346 9.14 -8.65 8.78
C TRP A 346 9.01 -9.91 9.64
N ALA A 347 8.15 -10.86 9.28
CA ALA A 347 8.02 -12.13 10.00
C ALA A 347 9.34 -12.92 10.00
N MET A 348 10.00 -13.07 8.85
CA MET A 348 11.31 -13.74 8.78
C MET A 348 12.40 -13.00 9.55
N SER A 349 12.36 -11.66 9.57
CA SER A 349 13.27 -10.85 10.38
C SER A 349 13.10 -11.17 11.87
N GLU A 350 11.88 -11.14 12.40
CA GLU A 350 11.62 -11.44 13.82
C GLU A 350 11.89 -12.91 14.18
N LEU A 351 11.65 -13.86 13.27
CA LEU A 351 12.00 -15.27 13.49
C LEU A 351 13.51 -15.48 13.59
N LEU A 352 14.33 -14.74 12.83
CA LEU A 352 15.79 -14.77 12.93
C LEU A 352 16.30 -14.09 14.21
N ARG A 353 15.66 -13.01 14.63
CA ARG A 353 15.93 -12.32 15.92
C ARG A 353 15.55 -13.16 17.14
N ASN A 354 14.61 -14.10 16.97
CA ASN A 354 14.10 -14.95 18.04
C ASN A 354 14.27 -16.46 17.70
N PRO A 355 15.50 -17.02 17.74
CA PRO A 355 15.75 -18.43 17.43
C PRO A 355 14.86 -19.46 18.16
N PRO A 356 14.42 -19.26 19.43
CA PRO A 356 13.46 -20.17 20.07
C PRO A 356 12.09 -20.23 19.39
N ILE A 357 11.61 -19.10 18.85
CA ILE A 357 10.33 -19.01 18.12
C ILE A 357 10.47 -19.69 16.76
N MET A 358 11.58 -19.46 16.04
CA MET A 358 11.93 -20.18 14.82
C MET A 358 12.01 -21.70 15.05
N ALA A 359 12.62 -22.15 16.15
CA ALA A 359 12.71 -23.56 16.50
C ALA A 359 11.32 -24.18 16.79
N LYS A 360 10.44 -23.45 17.49
CA LYS A 360 9.07 -23.93 17.76
C LYS A 360 8.19 -23.96 16.51
N LEU A 361 8.33 -23.01 15.58
CA LEU A 361 7.68 -23.08 14.27
C LEU A 361 8.18 -24.28 13.45
N LYS A 362 9.49 -24.54 13.44
CA LYS A 362 10.06 -25.74 12.79
C LYS A 362 9.49 -27.04 13.40
N ALA A 363 9.37 -27.11 14.72
CA ALA A 363 8.78 -28.27 15.40
C ALA A 363 7.29 -28.48 15.04
N GLU A 364 6.50 -27.41 14.90
CA GLU A 364 5.10 -27.51 14.44
C GLU A 364 5.02 -28.03 12.99
N LEU A 365 5.86 -27.48 12.10
CA LEU A 365 5.91 -27.89 10.69
C LEU A 365 6.33 -29.37 10.56
N ASP A 366 7.41 -29.78 11.24
CA ASP A 366 7.90 -31.16 11.22
C ASP A 366 6.85 -32.16 11.72
N ALA A 367 6.11 -31.80 12.79
CA ALA A 367 5.12 -32.67 13.41
C ALA A 367 3.85 -32.88 12.55
N LEU A 368 3.47 -31.90 11.73
CA LEU A 368 2.29 -32.00 10.84
C LEU A 368 2.64 -32.50 9.42
N ILE A 369 3.82 -32.14 8.92
CA ILE A 369 4.17 -32.28 7.49
C ILE A 369 5.17 -33.42 7.27
N GLY A 370 6.04 -33.72 8.25
CA GLY A 370 7.18 -34.63 8.11
C GLY A 370 8.32 -33.98 7.33
N GLN A 371 9.17 -34.78 6.69
CA GLN A 371 10.21 -34.30 5.76
C GLN A 371 10.09 -34.90 4.35
N ASP A 372 9.19 -35.89 4.18
CA ASP A 372 8.98 -36.68 2.96
C ASP A 372 8.04 -36.03 1.93
N ARG A 373 7.64 -34.77 2.16
CA ARG A 373 6.79 -33.99 1.26
C ARG A 373 7.01 -32.50 1.46
N ARG A 374 6.58 -31.71 0.47
CA ARG A 374 6.44 -30.26 0.59
C ARG A 374 5.14 -29.86 1.32
N VAL A 375 5.17 -28.64 1.88
CA VAL A 375 3.99 -27.92 2.38
C VAL A 375 2.95 -27.75 1.25
N ARG A 376 1.67 -27.85 1.60
CA ARG A 376 0.51 -27.58 0.75
C ARG A 376 -0.38 -26.53 1.41
N GLU A 377 -1.17 -25.79 0.62
CA GLU A 377 -2.12 -24.80 1.16
C GLU A 377 -3.15 -25.42 2.14
N THR A 378 -3.49 -26.69 1.94
CA THR A 378 -4.37 -27.47 2.83
C THR A 378 -3.78 -27.74 4.22
N ASP A 379 -2.47 -27.62 4.41
CA ASP A 379 -1.82 -27.79 5.71
C ASP A 379 -2.01 -26.54 6.60
N VAL A 380 -2.06 -25.36 5.99
CA VAL A 380 -2.01 -24.03 6.66
C VAL A 380 -3.09 -23.83 7.75
N PRO A 381 -4.36 -24.26 7.58
CA PRO A 381 -5.37 -24.14 8.63
C PRO A 381 -5.02 -24.89 9.94
N ASN A 382 -4.14 -25.89 9.86
CA ASN A 382 -3.76 -26.77 10.96
C ASN A 382 -2.40 -26.39 11.60
N LEU A 383 -1.84 -25.23 11.26
CA LEU A 383 -0.60 -24.69 11.81
C LEU A 383 -0.90 -23.49 12.75
N PRO A 384 -1.36 -23.72 13.99
CA PRO A 384 -1.79 -22.63 14.89
C PRO A 384 -0.65 -21.69 15.31
N TYR A 385 0.59 -22.18 15.48
CA TYR A 385 1.73 -21.34 15.85
C TYR A 385 2.18 -20.45 14.70
N LEU A 386 2.18 -20.95 13.47
CA LEU A 386 2.30 -20.12 12.26
C LEU A 386 1.23 -19.03 12.21
N GLN A 387 -0.03 -19.36 12.53
CA GLN A 387 -1.12 -18.38 12.58
C GLN A 387 -0.89 -17.33 13.69
N ALA A 388 -0.37 -17.73 14.84
CA ALA A 388 0.02 -16.83 15.93
C ALA A 388 1.17 -15.89 15.56
N ILE A 389 2.25 -16.42 14.95
CA ILE A 389 3.37 -15.65 14.39
C ILE A 389 2.87 -14.63 13.35
N THR A 390 1.90 -15.03 12.52
CA THR A 390 1.27 -14.15 11.53
C THR A 390 0.47 -13.02 12.20
N LYS A 391 -0.34 -13.32 13.22
CA LYS A 391 -1.07 -12.30 14.01
C LYS A 391 -0.11 -11.32 14.71
N GLU A 392 1.00 -11.81 15.26
CA GLU A 392 1.99 -11.00 15.97
C GLU A 392 2.78 -10.10 15.02
N THR A 393 3.14 -10.62 13.84
CA THR A 393 3.71 -9.81 12.75
C THR A 393 2.73 -8.72 12.32
N PHE A 394 1.43 -9.00 12.21
CA PHE A 394 0.43 -7.97 11.90
C PHE A 394 0.22 -6.95 13.03
N ARG A 395 0.50 -7.30 14.29
CA ARG A 395 0.42 -6.39 15.44
C ARG A 395 1.60 -5.42 15.49
N LEU A 396 2.83 -5.94 15.34
CA LEU A 396 4.05 -5.15 15.42
C LEU A 396 4.44 -4.50 14.09
N HIS A 397 4.26 -5.19 12.97
CA HIS A 397 4.73 -4.73 11.67
C HIS A 397 3.57 -4.58 10.66
N PRO A 398 2.53 -3.77 10.97
CA PRO A 398 1.42 -3.55 10.07
C PRO A 398 1.88 -2.80 8.82
N ALA A 399 1.94 -3.50 7.68
CA ALA A 399 2.47 -2.97 6.42
C ALA A 399 1.85 -1.62 5.98
N GLY A 400 0.62 -1.30 6.40
CA GLY A 400 -0.02 0.02 6.26
C GLY A 400 -0.44 0.61 7.62
N PRO A 401 0.45 1.30 8.35
CA PRO A 401 0.31 1.57 9.80
C PRO A 401 -0.80 2.57 10.18
N LEU A 402 -1.31 3.35 9.22
CA LEU A 402 -2.38 4.34 9.41
C LEU A 402 -3.71 3.95 8.73
N LEU A 403 -3.77 2.73 8.17
CA LEU A 403 -4.71 2.29 7.14
C LEU A 403 -4.71 3.21 5.89
N VAL A 404 -5.57 2.91 4.91
CA VAL A 404 -5.89 3.88 3.85
C VAL A 404 -6.78 4.97 4.47
N PRO A 405 -6.43 6.28 4.34
CA PRO A 405 -7.19 7.35 4.99
C PRO A 405 -8.66 7.40 4.59
N HIS A 406 -9.53 7.65 5.56
CA HIS A 406 -10.96 7.85 5.38
C HIS A 406 -11.27 9.34 5.22
N GLU A 407 -12.40 9.72 4.63
CA GLU A 407 -12.86 11.12 4.57
C GLU A 407 -14.35 11.22 4.95
N SER A 408 -14.70 12.18 5.83
CA SER A 408 -16.08 12.40 6.28
C SER A 408 -16.93 13.01 5.16
N THR A 409 -18.04 12.36 4.83
CA THR A 409 -18.99 12.86 3.81
C THR A 409 -19.84 14.04 4.30
N HIS A 410 -20.06 14.14 5.62
CA HIS A 410 -20.95 15.10 6.26
C HIS A 410 -20.34 15.59 7.58
N ASP A 411 -20.83 16.72 8.09
CA ASP A 411 -20.61 17.14 9.46
C ASP A 411 -21.19 16.10 10.44
N CYS A 412 -20.48 15.81 11.52
CA CYS A 412 -20.88 14.80 12.50
C CYS A 412 -20.44 15.16 13.92
N GLU A 413 -21.07 14.54 14.92
CA GLU A 413 -20.61 14.58 16.32
C GLU A 413 -20.19 13.16 16.74
N VAL A 414 -18.92 12.98 17.10
CA VAL A 414 -18.32 11.66 17.41
C VAL A 414 -17.45 11.79 18.66
N ALA A 415 -17.58 10.85 19.61
CA ALA A 415 -16.97 10.94 20.94
C ALA A 415 -17.24 12.30 21.66
N GLY A 416 -18.38 12.94 21.36
CA GLY A 416 -18.77 14.26 21.86
C GLY A 416 -18.00 15.44 21.23
N TYR A 417 -17.30 15.24 20.12
CA TYR A 417 -16.62 16.29 19.36
C TYR A 417 -17.31 16.55 18.01
N ARG A 418 -17.43 17.82 17.60
CA ARG A 418 -18.04 18.22 16.32
C ARG A 418 -16.99 18.32 15.21
N ILE A 419 -17.19 17.54 14.16
CA ILE A 419 -16.22 17.27 13.09
C ILE A 419 -16.84 17.67 11.74
N PRO A 420 -16.27 18.66 11.02
CA PRO A 420 -16.77 19.06 9.71
C PRO A 420 -16.61 18.00 8.61
N ALA A 421 -17.44 18.10 7.58
CA ALA A 421 -17.30 17.37 6.32
C ALA A 421 -15.93 17.63 5.63
N GLY A 422 -15.43 16.64 4.89
CA GLY A 422 -14.12 16.71 4.25
C GLY A 422 -12.93 16.63 5.22
N THR A 423 -13.16 16.19 6.46
CA THR A 423 -12.10 15.85 7.42
C THR A 423 -11.55 14.47 7.08
N ARG A 424 -10.23 14.34 7.00
CA ARG A 424 -9.57 13.04 6.83
C ARG A 424 -9.41 12.32 8.17
N LEU A 425 -9.67 11.02 8.22
CA LEU A 425 -9.41 10.16 9.39
C LEU A 425 -8.24 9.22 9.10
N PHE A 426 -7.28 9.21 10.01
CA PHE A 426 -6.18 8.25 10.09
C PHE A 426 -6.40 7.34 11.31
N VAL A 427 -6.29 6.02 11.11
CA VAL A 427 -6.47 5.02 12.17
C VAL A 427 -5.11 4.40 12.43
N ASN A 428 -4.43 4.84 13.49
CA ASN A 428 -3.04 4.45 13.73
C ASN A 428 -2.97 3.05 14.36
N ILE A 429 -3.11 2.02 13.52
CA ILE A 429 -3.04 0.61 13.96
C ILE A 429 -1.65 0.23 14.48
N TYR A 430 -0.60 0.94 14.07
CA TYR A 430 0.74 0.82 14.65
C TYR A 430 0.77 1.25 16.14
N ALA A 431 0.07 2.32 16.49
CA ALA A 431 -0.09 2.76 17.88
C ALA A 431 -1.01 1.83 18.69
N ILE A 432 -2.12 1.36 18.09
CA ILE A 432 -3.01 0.37 18.72
C ILE A 432 -2.24 -0.92 19.04
N GLY A 433 -1.45 -1.43 18.09
CA GLY A 433 -0.64 -2.63 18.24
C GLY A 433 0.44 -2.53 19.34
N ARG A 434 0.92 -1.32 19.65
CA ARG A 434 1.96 -1.05 20.66
C ARG A 434 1.43 -0.41 21.96
N SER A 435 0.12 -0.31 22.15
CA SER A 435 -0.47 0.29 23.34
C SER A 435 -0.49 -0.69 24.51
N SER A 436 0.13 -0.32 25.64
CA SER A 436 0.06 -1.09 26.91
C SER A 436 -1.33 -1.15 27.53
N LYS A 437 -2.28 -0.30 27.09
CA LYS A 437 -3.71 -0.46 27.42
C LYS A 437 -4.36 -1.61 26.66
N ALA A 438 -3.79 -2.00 25.51
CA ALA A 438 -4.39 -2.92 24.56
C ALA A 438 -3.61 -4.24 24.41
N TRP A 439 -2.38 -4.33 24.92
CA TRP A 439 -1.54 -5.54 24.85
C TRP A 439 -0.56 -5.60 26.03
N ASP A 440 -0.44 -6.77 26.66
CA ASP A 440 0.64 -7.08 27.60
C ASP A 440 1.99 -7.16 26.86
N ARG A 441 3.09 -6.74 27.50
CA ARG A 441 4.43 -6.59 26.90
C ARG A 441 4.39 -6.13 25.43
N PRO A 442 3.85 -4.92 25.15
CA PRO A 442 3.38 -4.51 23.83
C PRO A 442 4.48 -4.24 22.79
N LEU A 443 5.77 -4.33 23.16
CA LEU A 443 6.90 -4.12 22.26
C LEU A 443 7.68 -5.42 21.98
N GLU A 444 7.40 -6.51 22.68
CA GLU A 444 7.99 -7.82 22.45
C GLU A 444 7.25 -8.57 21.33
N PHE A 445 7.99 -9.33 20.52
CA PHE A 445 7.43 -10.27 19.55
C PHE A 445 7.18 -11.61 20.26
N ASP A 446 5.95 -11.79 20.73
CA ASP A 446 5.51 -12.94 21.52
C ASP A 446 4.24 -13.55 20.91
N PRO A 447 4.38 -14.59 20.05
CA PRO A 447 3.25 -15.32 19.49
C PRO A 447 2.40 -16.08 20.53
N GLU A 448 2.93 -16.39 21.72
CA GLU A 448 2.21 -17.23 22.70
C GLU A 448 0.92 -16.58 23.19
N ARG A 449 0.85 -15.23 23.17
CA ARG A 449 -0.37 -14.44 23.43
C ARG A 449 -1.55 -14.86 22.55
N PHE A 450 -1.29 -15.35 21.33
CA PHE A 450 -2.32 -15.79 20.39
C PHE A 450 -2.57 -17.29 20.42
N MET A 451 -1.78 -18.05 21.19
CA MET A 451 -1.94 -19.49 21.42
C MET A 451 -2.81 -19.78 22.64
N THR A 452 -2.63 -19.03 23.73
CA THR A 452 -3.33 -19.26 25.00
C THR A 452 -3.73 -17.95 25.69
N GLY A 453 -4.61 -18.04 26.70
CA GLY A 453 -5.04 -16.87 27.47
C GLY A 453 -6.06 -15.98 26.75
N PRO A 454 -6.20 -14.70 27.16
CA PRO A 454 -7.31 -13.83 26.73
C PRO A 454 -7.24 -13.42 25.26
N ASP A 455 -6.04 -13.45 24.66
CA ASP A 455 -5.78 -12.92 23.32
C ASP A 455 -5.86 -13.99 22.22
N ALA A 456 -5.96 -15.28 22.57
CA ALA A 456 -6.07 -16.38 21.62
C ALA A 456 -7.28 -16.24 20.67
N SER A 457 -8.40 -15.69 21.17
CA SER A 457 -9.62 -15.44 20.39
C SER A 457 -9.51 -14.29 19.38
N VAL A 458 -8.49 -13.43 19.50
CA VAL A 458 -8.32 -12.27 18.63
C VAL A 458 -7.99 -12.73 17.20
N ASP A 459 -8.77 -12.23 16.24
CA ASP A 459 -8.62 -12.49 14.81
C ASP A 459 -8.31 -11.22 14.01
N THR A 460 -7.86 -11.41 12.78
CA THR A 460 -7.57 -10.36 11.81
C THR A 460 -8.78 -9.96 10.97
N LYS A 461 -9.98 -10.52 11.25
CA LYS A 461 -11.17 -10.45 10.39
C LYS A 461 -12.01 -9.17 10.61
N GLY A 462 -11.38 -8.12 11.12
CA GLY A 462 -12.00 -6.81 11.36
C GLY A 462 -12.97 -6.73 12.54
N LYS A 463 -13.22 -7.84 13.26
CA LYS A 463 -14.10 -7.86 14.45
C LYS A 463 -13.39 -7.37 15.71
N HIS A 464 -12.08 -7.61 15.81
CA HIS A 464 -11.27 -7.28 16.97
C HIS A 464 -10.49 -5.97 16.74
N TYR A 465 -10.97 -4.87 17.32
CA TYR A 465 -10.41 -3.54 17.08
C TYR A 465 -8.99 -3.32 17.64
N ARG A 466 -8.47 -4.29 18.40
CA ARG A 466 -7.06 -4.38 18.83
C ARG A 466 -6.12 -4.81 17.69
N LEU A 467 -6.61 -5.53 16.68
CA LEU A 467 -5.81 -6.07 15.56
C LEU A 467 -6.53 -5.88 14.21
N LEU A 468 -6.22 -4.77 13.52
CA LEU A 468 -6.90 -4.35 12.28
C LEU A 468 -6.00 -4.27 11.03
N PRO A 469 -5.10 -5.24 10.73
CA PRO A 469 -4.19 -5.16 9.58
C PRO A 469 -4.90 -5.02 8.23
N PHE A 470 -6.12 -5.55 8.12
CA PHE A 470 -6.96 -5.46 6.93
C PHE A 470 -8.06 -4.40 7.03
N GLY A 471 -8.06 -3.54 8.04
CA GLY A 471 -9.15 -2.63 8.36
C GLY A 471 -10.45 -3.37 8.76
N THR A 472 -11.60 -2.71 8.60
CA THR A 472 -12.92 -3.30 8.92
C THR A 472 -14.07 -2.57 8.20
N GLY A 473 -15.30 -3.04 8.42
CA GLY A 473 -16.53 -2.46 7.88
C GLY A 473 -16.55 -2.43 6.35
N ARG A 474 -17.25 -1.45 5.77
CA ARG A 474 -17.42 -1.30 4.32
C ARG A 474 -16.09 -1.22 3.55
N ARG A 475 -15.00 -0.78 4.20
CA ARG A 475 -13.68 -0.55 3.59
C ARG A 475 -12.61 -1.55 3.99
N GLY A 476 -12.95 -2.64 4.69
CA GLY A 476 -12.00 -3.73 4.97
C GLY A 476 -11.44 -4.34 3.68
N CYS A 477 -10.22 -4.89 3.71
CA CYS A 477 -9.53 -5.42 2.54
C CYS A 477 -10.39 -6.49 1.82
N PRO A 478 -10.62 -6.40 0.49
CA PRO A 478 -11.33 -7.45 -0.25
C PRO A 478 -10.46 -8.71 -0.40
N GLY A 479 -9.16 -8.55 -0.68
CA GLY A 479 -8.18 -9.64 -0.79
C GLY A 479 -7.68 -10.19 0.55
N MET A 480 -8.44 -10.06 1.64
CA MET A 480 -8.03 -10.51 2.99
C MET A 480 -7.62 -11.99 3.01
N SER A 481 -8.45 -12.86 2.41
CA SER A 481 -8.20 -14.31 2.37
C SER A 481 -6.94 -14.66 1.59
N LEU A 482 -6.73 -14.02 0.43
CA LEU A 482 -5.54 -14.21 -0.40
C LEU A 482 -4.27 -13.73 0.32
N GLY A 483 -4.31 -12.54 0.92
CA GLY A 483 -3.17 -11.99 1.65
C GLY A 483 -2.78 -12.83 2.87
N LEU A 484 -3.76 -13.30 3.65
CA LEU A 484 -3.52 -14.17 4.80
C LEU A 484 -2.94 -15.52 4.38
N LEU A 485 -3.51 -16.14 3.33
CA LEU A 485 -3.02 -17.40 2.77
C LEU A 485 -1.59 -17.26 2.24
N LEU A 486 -1.30 -16.23 1.45
CA LEU A 486 0.04 -16.01 0.89
C LEU A 486 1.09 -15.80 1.98
N VAL A 487 0.82 -14.98 3.00
CA VAL A 487 1.75 -14.77 4.12
C VAL A 487 2.03 -16.09 4.84
N GLN A 488 0.98 -16.84 5.20
CA GLN A 488 1.13 -18.09 5.96
C GLN A 488 1.78 -19.20 5.13
N PHE A 489 1.32 -19.45 3.90
CA PHE A 489 1.86 -20.49 3.04
C PHE A 489 3.31 -20.22 2.65
N THR A 490 3.69 -18.95 2.41
CA THR A 490 5.09 -18.60 2.11
C THR A 490 5.98 -18.79 3.34
N LEU A 491 5.56 -18.33 4.53
CA LEU A 491 6.33 -18.53 5.76
C LEU A 491 6.50 -20.02 6.10
N ALA A 492 5.43 -20.82 5.96
CA ALA A 492 5.50 -22.26 6.11
C ALA A 492 6.49 -22.90 5.13
N ALA A 493 6.40 -22.56 3.83
CA ALA A 493 7.29 -23.10 2.80
C ALA A 493 8.76 -22.70 3.03
N LEU A 494 9.04 -21.43 3.35
CA LEU A 494 10.38 -20.93 3.63
C LEU A 494 11.02 -21.63 4.84
N VAL A 495 10.29 -21.80 5.95
CA VAL A 495 10.83 -22.38 7.20
C VAL A 495 10.86 -23.92 7.19
N HIS A 496 9.95 -24.56 6.45
CA HIS A 496 9.97 -26.01 6.24
C HIS A 496 11.10 -26.44 5.30
N ALA A 497 11.22 -25.80 4.12
CA ALA A 497 12.14 -26.22 3.07
C ALA A 497 13.60 -25.90 3.37
N LEU A 498 13.88 -24.85 4.17
CA LEU A 498 15.21 -24.24 4.27
C LEU A 498 15.63 -23.93 5.71
N ASP A 499 16.90 -24.22 6.02
CA ASP A 499 17.57 -23.73 7.21
C ASP A 499 18.25 -22.38 6.92
N TRP A 500 17.62 -21.32 7.42
CA TRP A 500 18.09 -19.94 7.31
C TRP A 500 19.16 -19.60 8.35
N SER A 501 20.11 -18.77 7.95
CA SER A 501 21.18 -18.22 8.80
C SER A 501 21.58 -16.82 8.33
N LEU A 502 22.08 -16.00 9.25
CA LEU A 502 22.55 -14.65 8.96
C LEU A 502 23.89 -14.68 8.18
N PRO A 503 24.34 -13.55 7.61
CA PRO A 503 25.70 -13.39 7.12
C PRO A 503 26.76 -13.72 8.19
N PRO A 504 27.96 -14.20 7.81
CA PRO A 504 29.01 -14.50 8.79
C PRO A 504 29.41 -13.26 9.61
N GLY A 505 29.39 -13.38 10.94
CA GLY A 505 29.70 -12.27 11.85
C GLY A 505 28.52 -11.35 12.17
N MET A 506 27.27 -11.79 11.93
CA MET A 506 26.07 -11.16 12.48
C MET A 506 25.37 -12.12 13.44
N ASP A 507 25.06 -11.65 14.65
CA ASP A 507 24.25 -12.34 15.64
C ASP A 507 22.75 -11.94 15.53
N PRO A 508 21.81 -12.65 16.18
CA PRO A 508 20.38 -12.33 16.14
C PRO A 508 20.02 -10.89 16.54
N GLU A 509 20.85 -10.23 17.34
CA GLU A 509 20.62 -8.84 17.76
C GLU A 509 20.98 -7.82 16.65
N ASP A 510 21.87 -8.18 15.72
CA ASP A 510 22.36 -7.31 14.62
C ASP A 510 21.37 -7.19 13.44
N VAL A 511 20.26 -7.94 13.46
CA VAL A 511 19.26 -7.88 12.39
C VAL A 511 18.58 -6.51 12.40
N ASP A 512 18.92 -5.69 11.40
CA ASP A 512 18.37 -4.34 11.22
C ASP A 512 16.83 -4.35 11.18
N MET A 513 16.20 -3.59 12.07
CA MET A 513 14.75 -3.40 12.15
C MET A 513 14.33 -1.97 11.78
N THR A 514 15.17 -1.21 11.07
CA THR A 514 14.82 0.15 10.65
C THR A 514 13.73 0.16 9.58
N GLU A 515 12.74 1.02 9.80
CA GLU A 515 11.55 1.18 8.95
C GLU A 515 11.78 2.23 7.86
N ALA A 516 11.34 1.92 6.63
CA ALA A 516 11.35 2.88 5.53
C ALA A 516 10.11 3.78 5.50
N CYS A 517 10.27 4.99 4.97
CA CYS A 517 9.17 5.93 4.76
C CYS A 517 8.33 5.57 3.53
N GLY A 518 7.01 5.45 3.70
CA GLY A 518 6.08 5.35 2.57
C GLY A 518 4.61 5.26 2.97
N LEU A 519 3.74 5.06 1.97
CA LEU A 519 2.35 4.62 2.18
C LEU A 519 2.29 3.20 2.78
N LYS A 520 3.34 2.42 2.55
CA LYS A 520 3.62 1.11 3.15
C LYS A 520 4.95 1.19 3.89
N VAL A 521 5.15 0.35 4.91
CA VAL A 521 6.38 0.34 5.73
C VAL A 521 7.16 -0.96 5.54
N PRO A 522 8.04 -1.04 4.52
CA PRO A 522 9.06 -2.08 4.43
C PRO A 522 10.22 -1.79 5.40
N ARG A 523 11.14 -2.75 5.56
CA ARG A 523 12.48 -2.46 6.09
C ARG A 523 13.25 -1.52 5.15
N GLU A 524 14.04 -0.60 5.69
CA GLU A 524 14.91 0.32 4.91
C GLU A 524 16.02 -0.46 4.17
N HIS A 525 16.54 -1.52 4.79
CA HIS A 525 17.50 -2.45 4.18
C HIS A 525 16.86 -3.84 3.99
N ALA A 526 17.19 -4.52 2.89
CA ALA A 526 16.59 -5.82 2.56
C ALA A 526 17.14 -6.95 3.45
N LEU A 527 16.40 -8.05 3.59
CA LEU A 527 16.82 -9.20 4.40
C LEU A 527 17.74 -10.13 3.59
N SER A 528 19.05 -9.86 3.64
CA SER A 528 20.11 -10.66 2.99
C SER A 528 20.51 -11.86 3.87
N LEU A 529 20.31 -13.08 3.39
CA LEU A 529 20.46 -14.31 4.18
C LEU A 529 21.31 -15.39 3.51
N ASN A 530 21.82 -16.32 4.31
CA ASN A 530 22.24 -17.64 3.87
C ASN A 530 21.10 -18.65 4.07
N ALA A 531 20.94 -19.59 3.15
CA ALA A 531 20.02 -20.72 3.29
C ALA A 531 20.73 -22.05 3.00
N LYS A 532 20.19 -23.14 3.55
CA LYS A 532 20.57 -24.52 3.24
C LYS A 532 19.30 -25.37 3.04
N PRO A 533 19.31 -26.41 2.19
CA PRO A 533 18.19 -27.35 2.10
C PRO A 533 17.97 -28.03 3.45
N ARG A 534 16.71 -28.05 3.91
CA ARG A 534 16.27 -28.71 5.15
C ARG A 534 15.41 -29.93 4.84
N ALA A 535 14.42 -29.76 3.97
CA ALA A 535 13.74 -30.86 3.30
C ALA A 535 14.54 -31.31 2.06
N ALA A 536 14.35 -32.55 1.60
CA ALA A 536 15.05 -33.05 0.42
C ALA A 536 14.65 -32.24 -0.85
N ALA A 537 15.63 -31.69 -1.55
CA ALA A 537 15.43 -30.78 -2.69
C ALA A 537 14.60 -31.40 -3.85
N GLN A 538 14.57 -32.73 -3.95
CA GLN A 538 13.71 -33.50 -4.86
C GLN A 538 12.20 -33.21 -4.73
N PHE A 539 11.78 -32.61 -3.62
CA PHE A 539 10.38 -32.24 -3.37
C PHE A 539 10.03 -30.80 -3.79
N TYR A 540 10.95 -30.01 -4.35
CA TYR A 540 10.74 -28.57 -4.59
C TYR A 540 11.00 -28.11 -6.02
#